data_AF-A0A7V0IUM1-F1
#
_entry.id   AF-A0A7V0IUM1-F1
#
_cell.length_a   1.000
_cell.length_b   1.000
_cell.length_c   1.000
_cell.angle_alpha   90.00
_cell.angle_beta   90.00
_cell.angle_gamma   90.00
#
_symmetry.space_group_name_H-M   'P 1'
#
loop_
_entity.id
_entity.type
_entity.pdbx_description
1 polymer ?
#
loop_
_entity_poly.entity_id
_entity_poly.type
_entity_poly.pdbx_seq_one_letter_code
_entity_poly.pdbx_strand_id
1 'polypeptide(L)'
;MPELRKDPISGRWVIISIERGKRPSDFGMRVSPKKGGFCAFCEGNEHTTPPEILAFRSDKGEPNTPGWTLRVVSNKFPALNVEGQLNRSGDGIFDKMNG
;
A
#
# COMPACT_ATOMS: atom_id res chain seq x y z
N MET A 1 -10.23 -32.18 8.43
CA MET A 1 -9.35 -32.33 9.61
C MET A 1 -8.49 -31.07 9.71
N PRO A 2 -8.36 -30.43 10.89
CA PRO A 2 -7.43 -29.31 11.03
C PRO A 2 -5.98 -29.80 11.01
N GLU A 3 -5.09 -29.04 10.39
CA GLU A 3 -3.67 -29.36 10.29
C GLU A 3 -2.79 -28.10 10.49
N LEU A 4 -1.53 -28.32 10.85
CA LEU A 4 -0.50 -27.28 10.92
C LEU A 4 0.43 -27.43 9.72
N ARG A 5 0.62 -26.35 8.96
CA ARG A 5 1.60 -26.31 7.85
C ARG A 5 2.63 -25.22 8.12
N LYS A 6 3.90 -25.52 7.87
CA LYS A 6 4.98 -24.53 7.99
C LYS A 6 5.20 -23.87 6.65
N ASP A 7 5.08 -22.55 6.60
CA ASP A 7 5.42 -21.78 5.41
C ASP A 7 6.96 -21.75 5.24
N PRO A 8 7.51 -22.23 4.11
CA PRO A 8 8.95 -22.22 3.89
C PRO A 8 9.53 -20.81 3.70
N ILE A 9 8.69 -19.80 3.36
CA ILE A 9 9.15 -18.43 3.12
C ILE A 9 9.29 -17.67 4.45
N SER A 10 8.23 -17.62 5.26
CA SER A 10 8.24 -16.90 6.54
C SER A 10 8.71 -17.74 7.73
N GLY A 11 8.79 -19.07 7.57
CA GLY A 11 9.13 -20.01 8.65
C GLY A 11 8.05 -20.18 9.72
N ARG A 12 6.88 -19.54 9.55
CA ARG A 12 5.78 -19.56 10.53
C ARG A 12 4.90 -20.79 10.34
N TRP A 13 4.36 -21.30 11.44
CA TRP A 13 3.32 -22.32 11.42
C TRP A 13 1.95 -21.67 11.23
N VAL A 14 1.17 -22.20 10.28
CA VAL A 14 -0.18 -21.74 9.95
C VAL A 14 -1.16 -22.86 10.24
N ILE A 15 -2.29 -22.50 10.86
CA ILE A 15 -3.41 -23.41 11.11
C ILE A 15 -4.31 -23.44 9.88
N ILE A 16 -4.51 -24.62 9.31
CA ILE A 16 -5.49 -24.86 8.25
C ILE A 16 -6.68 -25.59 8.88
N SER A 17 -7.86 -24.95 8.87
CA SER A 17 -9.09 -25.50 9.46
C SER A 17 -10.31 -25.17 8.59
N ILE A 18 -10.53 -25.96 7.55
CA ILE A 18 -11.56 -25.74 6.52
C ILE A 18 -12.96 -25.60 7.12
N GLU A 19 -13.28 -26.39 8.13
CA GLU A 19 -14.60 -26.40 8.80
C GLU A 19 -14.94 -25.06 9.49
N ARG A 20 -13.94 -24.22 9.82
CA ARG A 20 -14.21 -22.88 10.41
C ARG A 20 -14.90 -21.94 9.43
N GLY A 21 -14.66 -22.08 8.13
CA GLY A 21 -15.28 -21.23 7.10
C GLY A 21 -16.78 -21.49 6.89
N LYS A 22 -17.35 -22.56 7.46
CA LYS A 22 -18.80 -22.84 7.43
C LYS A 22 -19.58 -22.06 8.49
N ARG A 23 -18.93 -21.22 9.30
CA ARG A 23 -19.59 -20.42 10.33
C ARG A 23 -20.47 -19.35 9.66
N PRO A 24 -21.74 -19.21 10.08
CA PRO A 24 -22.69 -18.28 9.45
C PRO A 24 -22.26 -16.80 9.40
N SER A 25 -21.27 -16.38 10.20
CA SER A 25 -20.77 -15.00 10.25
C SER A 25 -19.79 -14.63 9.13
N ASP A 26 -19.19 -15.60 8.45
CA ASP A 26 -18.00 -15.38 7.63
C ASP A 26 -18.33 -15.15 6.14
N PHE A 27 -19.61 -15.20 5.76
CA PHE A 27 -20.11 -15.05 4.39
C PHE A 27 -20.50 -13.61 4.01
N GLY A 28 -19.77 -12.62 4.52
CA GLY A 28 -20.02 -11.21 4.23
C GLY A 28 -18.92 -10.59 3.40
N MET A 29 -19.00 -10.67 2.07
CA MET A 29 -18.19 -9.78 1.23
C MET A 29 -18.81 -8.38 1.34
N ARG A 30 -18.29 -7.57 2.28
CA ARG A 30 -18.66 -6.16 2.40
C ARG A 30 -18.02 -5.41 1.25
N VAL A 31 -18.66 -5.44 0.08
CA VAL A 31 -18.35 -4.49 -0.99
C VAL A 31 -18.81 -3.14 -0.46
N SER A 32 -17.88 -2.36 0.09
CA SER A 32 -18.18 -0.98 0.44
C SER A 32 -18.62 -0.26 -0.85
N PRO A 33 -19.79 0.41 -0.85
CA PRO A 33 -20.19 1.21 -2.00
C PRO A 33 -19.09 2.23 -2.29
N LYS A 34 -18.79 2.44 -3.58
CA LYS A 34 -17.90 3.52 -3.99
C LYS A 34 -18.51 4.82 -3.48
N LYS A 35 -17.92 5.42 -2.44
CA LYS A 35 -18.30 6.76 -2.01
C LYS A 35 -17.88 7.70 -3.14
N GLY A 36 -18.86 8.39 -3.73
CA GLY A 36 -18.57 9.50 -4.64
C GLY A 36 -17.83 10.62 -3.90
N GLY A 37 -17.14 11.49 -4.63
CA GLY A 37 -16.43 12.62 -4.06
C GLY A 37 -15.18 13.01 -4.83
N PHE A 38 -14.47 14.00 -4.30
CA PHE A 38 -13.18 14.42 -4.81
C PHE A 38 -12.15 13.29 -4.73
N CYS A 39 -11.38 13.10 -5.82
CA CYS A 39 -10.40 12.05 -5.97
C CYS A 39 -9.09 12.66 -6.48
N ALA A 40 -8.11 12.82 -5.59
CA ALA A 40 -6.81 13.40 -5.93
C ALA A 40 -6.02 12.59 -6.98
N PHE A 41 -6.28 11.28 -7.08
CA PHE A 41 -5.61 10.39 -8.02
C PHE A 41 -6.32 10.25 -9.36
N CYS A 42 -7.52 10.82 -9.49
CA CYS A 42 -8.25 10.81 -10.75
C CYS A 42 -7.65 11.87 -11.68
N GLU A 43 -7.70 11.60 -12.98
CA GLU A 43 -7.23 12.50 -14.03
C GLU A 43 -7.92 13.88 -13.95
N GLY A 44 -7.16 14.94 -14.22
CA GLY A 44 -7.59 16.34 -14.06
C GLY A 44 -7.29 16.94 -12.69
N ASN A 45 -6.97 16.11 -11.68
CA ASN A 45 -6.61 16.54 -10.33
C ASN A 45 -5.11 16.42 -10.04
N GLU A 46 -4.26 16.40 -11.07
CA GLU A 46 -2.81 16.22 -10.96
C GLU A 46 -2.16 17.26 -10.02
N HIS A 47 -2.70 18.48 -10.02
CA HIS A 47 -2.28 19.59 -9.16
C HIS A 47 -2.49 19.34 -7.65
N THR A 48 -3.24 18.30 -7.27
CA THR A 48 -3.53 17.95 -5.87
C THR A 48 -2.61 16.86 -5.32
N THR A 49 -1.83 16.22 -6.20
CA THR A 49 -0.78 15.27 -5.85
C THR A 49 0.59 15.95 -5.84
N PRO A 50 1.59 15.41 -5.13
CA PRO A 50 2.98 15.79 -5.35
C PRO A 50 3.36 15.59 -6.83
N PRO A 51 4.38 16.32 -7.33
CA PRO A 51 4.85 16.16 -8.70
C PRO A 51 5.16 14.70 -9.03
N GLU A 52 4.81 14.29 -10.25
CA GLU A 52 5.14 12.96 -10.73
C GLU A 52 6.66 12.78 -10.88
N ILE A 53 7.13 11.61 -10.46
CA ILE A 53 8.50 11.13 -10.64
C ILE A 53 8.61 10.45 -12.03
N LEU A 54 7.55 9.77 -12.44
CA LEU A 54 7.43 9.06 -13.71
C LEU A 54 5.95 9.03 -14.12
N ALA A 55 5.69 9.09 -15.42
CA ALA A 55 4.37 8.86 -15.97
C ALA A 55 4.46 8.13 -17.31
N PHE A 56 3.53 7.21 -17.55
CA PHE A 56 3.35 6.55 -18.83
C PHE A 56 2.19 7.23 -19.57
N ARG A 57 2.47 7.75 -20.76
CA ARG A 57 1.53 8.47 -21.63
C ARG A 57 1.64 7.94 -23.05
N SER A 58 0.52 7.92 -23.76
CA SER A 58 0.46 7.52 -25.18
C SER A 58 0.97 8.65 -26.10
N ASP A 59 0.83 9.89 -25.63
CA ASP A 59 1.18 11.14 -26.28
C ASP A 59 2.37 11.82 -25.59
N LYS A 60 2.94 12.84 -26.25
CA LYS A 60 4.03 13.66 -25.69
C LYS A 60 3.48 14.76 -24.75
N GLY A 61 2.52 14.42 -23.90
CA GLY A 61 1.94 15.33 -22.92
C GLY A 61 2.97 15.81 -21.89
N GLU A 62 2.74 17.01 -21.35
CA GLU A 62 3.62 17.60 -20.33
C GLU A 62 3.50 16.88 -18.97
N PRO A 63 4.51 16.99 -18.09
CA PRO A 63 4.42 16.44 -16.76
C PRO A 63 3.25 17.04 -15.95
N ASN A 64 2.62 16.22 -15.12
CA ASN A 64 1.48 16.61 -14.28
C ASN A 64 0.26 17.13 -15.06
N THR A 65 0.08 16.67 -16.30
CA THR A 65 -1.15 16.89 -17.07
C THR A 65 -1.88 15.57 -17.31
N PRO A 66 -3.19 15.63 -17.67
CA PRO A 66 -3.93 14.50 -18.24
C PRO A 66 -3.24 13.83 -19.43
N GLY A 67 -3.73 12.65 -19.83
CA GLY A 67 -3.22 11.82 -20.94
C GLY A 67 -2.44 10.59 -20.49
N TRP A 68 -2.39 10.32 -19.17
CA TRP A 68 -1.58 9.24 -18.60
C TRP A 68 -2.39 7.96 -18.39
N THR A 69 -1.74 6.82 -18.59
CA THR A 69 -2.27 5.51 -18.20
C THR A 69 -1.85 5.14 -16.78
N LEU A 70 -0.67 5.63 -16.34
CA LEU A 70 -0.16 5.46 -14.99
C LEU A 70 0.77 6.63 -14.59
N ARG A 71 0.69 7.05 -13.33
CA ARG A 71 1.66 7.99 -12.70
C ARG A 71 2.29 7.38 -11.45
N VAL A 72 3.57 7.65 -11.26
CA VAL A 72 4.31 7.41 -10.02
C VAL A 72 4.54 8.77 -9.36
N VAL A 73 3.95 8.96 -8.18
CA VAL A 73 4.07 10.18 -7.37
C VAL A 73 4.59 9.81 -5.99
N SER A 74 5.28 10.72 -5.32
CA SER A 74 5.62 10.53 -3.91
C SER A 74 4.34 10.55 -3.06
N ASN A 75 4.35 9.77 -1.97
CA ASN A 75 3.26 9.85 -1.00
C ASN A 75 3.35 11.19 -0.27
N LYS A 76 2.28 12.00 -0.31
CA LYS A 76 2.20 13.29 0.38
C LYS A 76 2.32 13.18 1.91
N PHE A 77 1.95 12.02 2.46
CA PHE A 77 2.04 11.69 3.87
C PHE A 77 2.82 10.38 4.02
N PRO A 78 4.14 10.40 3.77
CA PRO A 78 4.91 9.17 3.71
C PRO A 78 5.09 8.60 5.12
N ALA A 79 5.15 7.27 5.23
CA ALA A 79 5.46 6.61 6.50
C ALA A 79 6.94 6.78 6.88
N LEU A 80 7.79 7.03 5.89
CA LEU A 80 9.24 7.14 6.01
C LEU A 80 9.74 8.27 5.10
N ASN A 81 10.72 9.03 5.57
CA ASN A 81 11.39 10.04 4.78
C ASN A 81 12.53 9.41 3.96
N VAL A 82 12.58 9.77 2.68
CA VAL A 82 13.65 9.29 1.78
C VAL A 82 14.97 10.02 2.08
N GLU A 83 14.88 11.22 2.65
CA GLU A 83 16.02 12.05 3.01
C GLU A 83 16.41 11.86 4.48
N GLY A 84 17.71 11.97 4.77
CA GLY A 84 18.27 11.86 6.11
C GLY A 84 19.15 10.64 6.32
N GLN A 85 19.67 10.50 7.54
CA GLN A 85 20.48 9.35 7.93
C GLN A 85 19.68 8.44 8.85
N LEU A 86 19.88 7.12 8.73
CA LEU A 86 19.20 6.12 9.54
C LEU A 86 19.47 6.27 11.04
N ASN A 87 20.58 6.89 11.45
CA ASN A 87 20.94 7.16 12.85
C ASN A 87 20.68 5.99 13.80
N ARG A 88 21.13 4.79 13.40
CA ARG A 88 20.92 3.58 14.20
C ARG A 88 21.61 3.73 15.55
N SER A 89 20.87 3.51 16.63
CA SER A 89 21.37 3.59 18.00
C SER A 89 20.71 2.53 18.89
N GLY A 90 21.42 2.12 19.93
CA GLY A 90 20.87 1.22 20.96
C GLY A 90 20.06 2.00 21.99
N ASP A 91 18.97 1.38 22.46
CA ASP A 91 18.11 1.85 23.54
C ASP A 91 17.88 0.68 24.51
N GLY A 92 18.82 0.53 25.46
CA GLY A 92 18.86 -0.63 26.36
C GLY A 92 19.08 -1.95 25.60
N ILE A 93 18.05 -2.81 25.60
CA ILE A 93 18.05 -4.09 24.87
C ILE A 93 17.51 -3.98 23.43
N PHE A 94 17.09 -2.78 23.02
CA PHE A 94 16.46 -2.52 21.73
C PHE A 94 17.38 -1.72 20.79
N ASP A 95 17.09 -1.77 19.50
CA ASP A 95 17.67 -0.89 18.48
C ASP A 95 16.61 0.08 17.98
N LYS A 96 16.99 1.34 17.76
CA LYS A 96 16.16 2.36 17.10
C LYS A 96 16.89 2.96 15.90
N MET A 97 16.11 3.37 14.90
CA MET A 97 16.58 4.06 13.71
C MET A 97 15.53 5.07 13.25
N ASN A 98 15.97 6.08 12.51
CA ASN A 98 15.11 7.05 11.87
C ASN A 98 14.27 6.39 10.76
N GLY A 99 13.07 6.93 10.59
CA GLY A 99 12.14 6.57 9.54
C GLY A 99 11.90 7.71 8.59
#